data_AF-D0NPA4-F1
#
_entry.id   AF-D0NPA4-F1
#
_cell.length_a   1.000
_cell.length_b   1.000
_cell.length_c   1.000
_cell.angle_alpha   90.00
_cell.angle_beta   90.00
_cell.angle_gamma   90.00
#
_symmetry.space_group_name_H-M   'P 1'
#
loop_
_entity.id
_entity.type
_entity.pdbx_description
1 polymer ?
#
loop_
_entity_poly.entity_id
_entity_poly.type
_entity_poly.pdbx_seq_one_letter_code
_entity_poly.pdbx_strand_id
1 'polypeptide(L)'
;MPSLTSIASAAFALALLSVSNAQHATQQQQQTPHQSSKGAEPDSSMLLAALNDVDSYKSSTLICLYKVNMLDVKKDTYNYSVTGCKVDPEFVGRCPDLTSFPGCGSYNVVLTSKSKKPKVMSIKKASK
;
A
#
# COMPACT_ATOMS: atom_id res chain seq x y z
N MET A 1 10.14 -70.19 13.90
CA MET A 1 10.86 -69.24 13.02
C MET A 1 9.92 -68.85 11.90
N PRO A 2 9.57 -67.56 11.81
CA PRO A 2 9.82 -66.85 10.57
C PRO A 2 10.41 -65.46 10.85
N SER A 3 11.61 -65.28 10.32
CA SER A 3 12.29 -64.02 10.07
C SER A 3 11.70 -63.36 8.81
N LEU A 4 11.21 -62.14 8.93
CA LEU A 4 11.10 -61.21 7.80
C LEU A 4 11.20 -59.79 8.34
N THR A 5 12.44 -59.32 8.45
CA THR A 5 12.80 -57.92 8.56
C THR A 5 12.42 -57.23 7.24
N SER A 6 11.34 -56.44 7.25
CA SER A 6 11.03 -55.54 6.14
C SER A 6 11.52 -54.15 6.52
N ILE A 7 12.72 -53.80 6.05
CA ILE A 7 13.23 -52.43 6.09
C ILE A 7 12.95 -51.86 4.70
N ALA A 8 11.77 -51.26 4.53
CA ALA A 8 11.46 -50.45 3.35
C ALA A 8 11.80 -49.00 3.68
N SER A 9 13.09 -48.70 3.59
CA SER A 9 13.63 -47.34 3.53
C SER A 9 13.27 -46.72 2.18
N ALA A 10 12.32 -45.80 2.16
CA ALA A 10 12.13 -44.87 1.04
C ALA A 10 12.15 -43.45 1.61
N ALA A 11 13.31 -42.82 1.46
CA ALA A 11 13.58 -41.46 1.85
C ALA A 11 12.68 -40.48 1.08
N PHE A 12 11.88 -39.69 1.80
CA PHE A 12 11.28 -38.47 1.27
C PHE A 12 12.38 -37.42 1.12
N ALA A 13 12.98 -37.37 -0.06
CA ALA A 13 13.86 -36.27 -0.46
C ALA A 13 13.01 -35.05 -0.84
N LEU A 14 12.62 -34.25 0.16
CA LEU A 14 12.09 -32.91 -0.08
C LEU A 14 13.24 -32.02 -0.56
N ALA A 15 13.34 -31.84 -1.88
CA ALA A 15 14.20 -30.83 -2.48
C ALA A 15 13.69 -29.44 -2.08
N LEU A 16 14.29 -28.85 -1.04
CA LEU A 16 14.15 -27.44 -0.74
C LEU A 16 14.86 -26.65 -1.84
N LEU A 17 14.10 -26.08 -2.76
CA LEU A 17 14.58 -25.07 -3.70
C LEU A 17 15.11 -23.89 -2.89
N SER A 18 16.43 -23.83 -2.78
CA SER A 18 17.17 -22.68 -2.29
C SER A 18 17.06 -21.57 -3.33
N VAL A 19 16.34 -20.50 -3.00
CA VAL A 19 16.53 -19.22 -3.67
C VAL A 19 17.17 -18.29 -2.65
N SER A 20 18.46 -18.04 -2.83
CA SER A 20 19.14 -16.96 -2.14
C SER A 20 19.96 -16.15 -3.14
N ASN A 21 19.56 -14.88 -3.20
CA ASN A 21 20.38 -13.70 -3.44
C ASN A 21 20.69 -13.37 -4.92
N ALA A 22 19.84 -12.52 -5.50
CA ALA A 22 20.29 -11.50 -6.44
C ALA A 22 20.08 -10.12 -5.80
N GLN A 23 21.12 -9.63 -5.13
CA GLN A 23 21.28 -8.19 -4.95
C GLN A 23 21.61 -7.57 -6.31
N HIS A 24 21.05 -6.39 -6.55
CA HIS A 24 21.55 -5.38 -7.49
C HIS A 24 21.42 -5.68 -8.99
N ALA A 25 20.28 -5.29 -9.56
CA ALA A 25 20.21 -4.89 -10.96
C ALA A 25 19.39 -3.60 -11.06
N THR A 26 20.13 -2.49 -11.03
CA THR A 26 19.73 -1.18 -11.49
C THR A 26 19.32 -1.32 -12.95
N GLN A 27 18.03 -1.30 -13.25
CA GLN A 27 17.55 -0.85 -14.55
C GLN A 27 16.75 0.43 -14.35
N GLN A 28 17.46 1.53 -14.62
CA GLN A 28 16.89 2.79 -15.01
C GLN A 28 15.88 2.54 -16.14
N GLN A 29 14.60 2.78 -15.88
CA GLN A 29 13.68 3.18 -16.93
C GLN A 29 13.20 4.58 -16.61
N GLN A 30 14.09 5.50 -16.95
CA GLN A 30 13.83 6.81 -17.54
C GLN A 30 12.49 7.43 -17.19
N GLN A 31 12.54 8.38 -16.25
CA GLN A 31 11.54 9.44 -16.17
C GLN A 31 11.40 10.12 -17.54
N THR A 32 10.20 10.14 -18.09
CA THR A 32 9.68 11.35 -18.75
C THR A 32 8.15 11.43 -18.57
N PRO A 33 7.60 12.65 -18.60
CA PRO A 33 6.45 13.05 -17.80
C PRO A 33 5.14 13.02 -18.59
N HIS A 34 4.03 12.99 -17.85
CA HIS A 34 2.67 13.19 -18.36
C HIS A 34 2.17 12.11 -19.35
N GLN A 35 1.58 11.03 -18.84
CA GLN A 35 0.46 10.44 -19.57
C GLN A 35 -0.55 9.79 -18.63
N SER A 36 -1.70 10.46 -18.51
CA SER A 36 -2.94 9.92 -17.98
C SER A 36 -3.39 8.78 -18.90
N SER A 37 -3.21 7.53 -18.46
CA SER A 37 -3.76 6.35 -19.11
C SER A 37 -5.01 5.92 -18.34
N LYS A 38 -6.18 6.13 -18.96
CA LYS A 38 -7.43 5.45 -18.62
C LYS A 38 -7.13 3.95 -18.39
N GLY A 39 -7.25 3.48 -17.15
CA GLY A 39 -7.10 2.08 -16.78
C GLY A 39 -5.94 1.74 -15.84
N ALA A 40 -5.04 2.68 -15.53
CA ALA A 40 -4.11 2.52 -14.42
C ALA A 40 -4.81 2.92 -13.11
N GLU A 41 -4.81 2.04 -12.11
CA GLU A 41 -5.23 2.43 -10.76
C GLU A 41 -4.45 3.69 -10.37
N PRO A 42 -5.12 4.77 -9.93
CA PRO A 42 -4.42 5.97 -9.48
C PRO A 42 -3.37 5.57 -8.45
N ASP A 43 -2.12 6.02 -8.65
CA ASP A 43 -0.94 5.54 -7.92
C ASP A 43 -1.20 5.51 -6.41
N SER A 44 -1.57 4.33 -5.93
CA SER A 44 -1.94 4.10 -4.54
C SER A 44 -0.68 3.89 -3.72
N SER A 45 0.43 3.46 -4.33
CA SER A 45 1.70 3.23 -3.65
C SER A 45 2.20 4.48 -2.93
N MET A 46 2.23 5.63 -3.61
CA MET A 46 2.66 6.89 -3.01
C MET A 46 1.72 7.33 -1.87
N LEU A 47 0.41 7.15 -2.05
CA LEU A 47 -0.58 7.46 -1.03
C LEU A 47 -0.42 6.55 0.19
N LEU A 48 -0.32 5.23 0.02
CA LEU A 48 -0.10 4.31 1.13
C LEU A 48 1.21 4.62 1.85
N ALA A 49 2.31 4.86 1.13
CA ALA A 49 3.59 5.20 1.73
C ALA A 49 3.48 6.49 2.58
N ALA A 50 2.80 7.52 2.06
CA ALA A 50 2.57 8.75 2.80
C ALA A 50 1.63 8.55 3.98
N LEU A 51 0.60 7.70 3.85
CA LEU A 51 -0.33 7.42 4.92
C LEU A 51 0.35 6.66 6.07
N ASN A 52 1.23 5.70 5.79
CA ASN A 52 1.96 4.94 6.81
C ASN A 52 3.02 5.78 7.56
N ASP A 53 3.46 6.91 7.00
CA ASP A 53 4.41 7.84 7.63
C ASP A 53 3.69 8.81 8.57
N VAL A 54 3.04 8.29 9.62
CA VAL A 54 2.16 9.05 10.53
C VAL A 54 2.87 10.24 11.17
N ASP A 55 4.15 10.09 11.53
CA ASP A 55 4.99 11.16 12.11
C ASP A 55 5.16 12.37 11.18
N SER A 56 4.91 12.20 9.88
CA SER A 56 5.09 13.21 8.84
C SER A 56 3.81 14.00 8.54
N TYR A 57 2.69 13.64 9.17
CA TYR A 57 1.40 14.26 8.93
C TYR A 57 1.38 15.71 9.39
N LYS A 58 0.74 16.56 8.59
CA LYS A 58 0.27 17.89 9.00
C LYS A 58 -1.22 17.91 9.36
N SER A 59 -1.87 16.75 9.29
CA SER A 59 -3.28 16.53 9.61
C SER A 59 -3.42 15.86 10.98
N SER A 60 -4.39 16.28 11.79
CA SER A 60 -4.79 15.58 13.03
C SER A 60 -5.71 14.39 12.78
N THR A 61 -6.23 14.26 11.55
CA THR A 61 -7.07 13.13 11.14
C THR A 61 -6.22 12.08 10.47
N LEU A 62 -6.39 10.84 10.91
CA LEU A 62 -5.78 9.65 10.34
C LEU A 62 -6.86 8.76 9.72
N ILE A 63 -6.52 8.11 8.61
CA ILE A 63 -7.43 7.20 7.92
C ILE A 63 -6.73 5.91 7.54
N CYS A 64 -7.49 4.82 7.52
CA CYS A 64 -7.13 3.66 6.72
C CYS A 64 -7.69 3.86 5.30
N LEU A 65 -7.01 3.29 4.31
CA LEU A 65 -7.40 3.33 2.90
C LEU A 65 -8.04 2.00 2.50
N TYR A 66 -9.24 2.07 1.94
CA TYR A 66 -9.85 0.92 1.27
C TYR A 66 -9.67 0.98 -0.24
N LYS A 67 -10.03 2.11 -0.84
CA LYS A 67 -9.98 2.29 -2.29
C LYS A 67 -9.65 3.73 -2.65
N VAL A 68 -8.83 3.92 -3.68
CA VAL A 68 -8.67 5.23 -4.33
C VAL A 68 -9.72 5.38 -5.42
N ASN A 69 -10.50 6.46 -5.34
CA ASN A 69 -11.58 6.75 -6.28
C ASN A 69 -11.07 7.64 -7.42
N MET A 70 -10.31 8.69 -7.09
CA MET A 70 -9.78 9.66 -8.05
C MET A 70 -8.43 10.21 -7.58
N LEU A 71 -7.60 10.63 -8.53
CA LEU A 71 -6.36 11.36 -8.30
C LEU A 71 -6.29 12.56 -9.25
N ASP A 72 -6.15 13.74 -8.68
CA ASP A 72 -5.88 15.00 -9.39
C ASP A 72 -4.47 15.50 -9.02
N VAL A 73 -3.61 15.67 -10.02
CA VAL A 73 -2.20 16.06 -9.83
C VAL A 73 -2.01 17.50 -10.25
N LYS A 74 -1.55 18.35 -9.32
CA LYS A 74 -1.28 19.77 -9.54
C LYS A 74 0.15 20.10 -9.14
N LYS A 75 1.04 20.09 -10.14
CA LYS A 75 2.47 20.41 -9.98
C LYS A 75 3.11 19.50 -8.90
N ASP A 76 3.29 20.02 -7.68
CA ASP A 76 3.89 19.31 -6.54
C ASP A 76 2.87 18.81 -5.51
N THR A 77 1.58 18.87 -5.85
CA THR A 77 0.45 18.53 -4.96
C THR A 77 -0.40 17.44 -5.61
N TYR A 78 -0.82 16.47 -4.81
CA TYR A 78 -1.62 15.34 -5.26
C TYR A 78 -2.90 15.28 -4.42
N ASN A 79 -4.05 15.45 -5.06
CA ASN A 79 -5.36 15.43 -4.44
C ASN A 79 -6.01 14.08 -4.71
N TYR A 80 -6.04 13.22 -3.71
CA TYR A 80 -6.68 11.91 -3.76
C TYR A 80 -8.09 12.01 -3.21
N SER A 81 -9.08 11.51 -3.95
CA SER A 81 -10.38 11.16 -3.39
C SER A 81 -10.39 9.66 -3.11
N VAL A 82 -10.65 9.27 -1.87
CA VAL A 82 -10.53 7.89 -1.39
C VAL A 82 -11.75 7.48 -0.60
N THR A 83 -12.02 6.18 -0.58
CA THR A 83 -12.91 5.58 0.40
C THR A 83 -12.04 4.98 1.49
N GLY A 84 -12.32 5.32 2.74
CA GLY A 84 -11.56 4.89 3.90
C GLY A 84 -12.35 5.10 5.17
N CYS A 85 -11.71 4.84 6.32
CA CYS A 85 -12.32 5.04 7.63
C CYS A 85 -11.38 5.86 8.51
N LYS A 86 -11.95 6.72 9.35
CA LYS A 86 -11.17 7.40 10.38
C LYS A 86 -10.70 6.36 11.41
N VAL A 87 -9.43 6.39 11.76
CA VAL A 87 -8.80 5.41 12.64
C VAL A 87 -7.79 6.04 13.58
N ASP A 88 -7.37 5.28 14.58
CA ASP A 88 -6.21 5.58 15.43
C ASP A 88 -4.88 5.24 14.72
N PRO A 89 -3.73 5.77 15.19
CA PRO A 89 -2.43 5.62 14.52
C PRO A 89 -2.03 4.18 14.20
N GLU A 90 -2.37 3.23 15.08
CA GLU A 90 -2.04 1.81 14.94
C GLU A 90 -2.79 1.10 13.80
N PHE A 91 -3.85 1.70 13.27
CA PHE A 91 -4.69 1.14 12.21
C PHE A 91 -4.56 1.90 10.88
N VAL A 92 -3.60 2.82 10.78
CA VAL A 92 -3.32 3.55 9.54
C VAL A 92 -2.73 2.62 8.48
N GLY A 93 -3.04 2.86 7.21
CA GLY A 93 -2.58 2.01 6.10
C GLY A 93 -3.76 1.48 5.31
N ARG A 94 -3.95 0.16 5.26
CA ARG A 94 -5.08 -0.49 4.57
C ARG A 94 -6.21 -0.83 5.53
N CYS A 95 -7.45 -0.49 5.18
CA CYS A 95 -8.59 -0.85 6.00
C CYS A 95 -8.85 -2.37 5.94
N PRO A 96 -9.15 -3.02 7.08
CA PRO A 96 -9.94 -4.26 7.05
C PRO A 96 -11.33 -3.96 6.46
N ASP A 97 -12.01 -4.99 5.94
CA ASP A 97 -13.25 -4.88 5.17
C ASP A 97 -14.24 -3.82 5.71
N LEU A 98 -14.70 -2.91 4.83
CA LEU A 98 -15.42 -1.68 5.17
C LEU A 98 -16.78 -1.88 5.85
N THR A 99 -17.29 -3.11 5.88
CA THR A 99 -18.67 -3.40 6.29
C THR A 99 -18.97 -3.15 7.76
N SER A 100 -17.96 -2.90 8.61
CA SER A 100 -18.13 -2.93 10.07
C SER A 100 -17.70 -1.68 10.86
N PHE A 101 -17.11 -0.64 10.25
CA PHE A 101 -16.54 0.47 11.03
C PHE A 101 -17.36 1.78 10.95
N PRO A 102 -17.82 2.33 12.09
CA PRO A 102 -18.40 3.66 12.13
C PRO A 102 -17.32 4.69 11.74
N GLY A 103 -17.67 5.64 10.87
CA GLY A 103 -16.72 6.64 10.37
C GLY A 103 -16.07 6.31 9.02
N CYS A 104 -16.44 5.20 8.39
CA CYS A 104 -16.12 4.97 6.99
C CYS A 104 -16.88 5.92 6.06
N GLY A 105 -16.25 6.28 4.95
CA GLY A 105 -16.83 7.16 3.94
C GLY A 105 -15.78 7.68 2.96
N SER A 106 -16.18 8.68 2.19
CA SER A 106 -15.29 9.33 1.24
C SER A 106 -14.46 10.41 1.93
N TYR A 107 -13.17 10.47 1.60
CA TYR A 107 -12.20 11.43 2.12
C TYR A 107 -11.40 12.03 0.97
N ASN A 108 -11.04 13.30 1.11
CA ASN A 108 -10.07 13.99 0.26
C ASN A 108 -8.74 14.07 1.02
N VAL A 109 -7.71 13.46 0.45
CA VAL A 109 -6.34 13.44 0.98
C VAL A 109 -5.44 14.26 0.08
N VAL A 110 -4.77 15.25 0.65
CA VAL A 110 -3.84 16.11 -0.08
C VAL A 110 -2.42 15.75 0.32
N LEU A 111 -1.60 15.36 -0.65
CA LEU A 111 -0.18 15.11 -0.47
C LEU A 111 0.64 16.22 -1.14
N THR A 112 1.84 16.47 -0.61
CA THR A 112 2.85 17.28 -1.30
C THR A 112 4.14 16.50 -1.50
N SER A 113 4.77 16.67 -2.67
CA SER A 113 6.08 16.11 -3.02
C SER A 113 7.21 17.14 -2.98
N LYS A 114 6.99 18.30 -2.33
CA LYS A 114 8.06 19.31 -2.12
C LYS A 114 9.24 18.81 -1.26
N SER A 115 9.12 17.63 -0.66
CA SER A 115 10.12 16.99 0.20
C SER A 115 10.60 15.68 -0.43
N LYS A 116 11.76 15.16 0.01
CA LYS A 116 12.30 13.86 -0.44
C LYS A 116 11.34 12.68 -0.29
N LYS A 117 10.30 12.82 0.55
CA LYS A 117 9.19 11.89 0.72
C LYS A 117 7.86 12.64 0.62
N PRO A 118 6.82 12.08 -0.03
CA PRO A 118 5.50 12.67 -0.05
C PRO A 118 4.93 12.77 1.37
N LYS A 119 4.29 13.90 1.69
CA LYS A 119 3.72 14.14 3.02
C LYS A 119 2.23 14.41 2.96
N VAL A 120 1.49 13.86 3.91
CA VAL A 120 0.06 14.15 4.08
C VAL A 120 -0.10 15.56 4.64
N MET A 121 -0.62 16.47 3.80
CA MET A 121 -0.90 17.85 4.20
C MET A 121 -2.23 17.99 4.90
N SER A 122 -3.27 17.33 4.38
CA SER A 122 -4.61 17.40 4.95
C SER A 122 -5.44 16.19 4.59
N ILE A 123 -6.29 15.75 5.52
CA ILE A 123 -7.34 14.77 5.28
C ILE A 123 -8.66 15.40 5.68
N LYS A 124 -9.63 15.44 4.76
CA LYS A 124 -10.97 15.99 5.01
C LYS A 124 -12.03 14.99 4.57
N LYS A 125 -13.08 14.81 5.36
CA LYS A 125 -14.25 14.03 4.92
C LYS A 125 -14.88 14.75 3.71
N ALA A 126 -15.19 14.01 2.66
CA ALA A 126 -15.88 14.56 1.50
C ALA A 126 -17.32 14.89 1.91
N SER A 127 -17.70 16.17 1.81
CA SER A 127 -19.09 16.59 1.96
C SER A 127 -19.87 16.11 0.73
N LYS A 128 -21.04 15.53 0.97
CA LYS A 128 -21.99 15.12 -0.06
C LYS A 128 -22.61 16.35 -0.73
#